data_AF-A0A5D2CJ73-F1
#
_entry.id   AF-A0A5D2CJ73-F1
#
_cell.length_a   1.000
_cell.length_b   1.000
_cell.length_c   1.000
_cell.angle_alpha   90.00
_cell.angle_beta   90.00
_cell.angle_gamma   90.00
#
_symmetry.space_group_name_H-M   'P 1'
#
loop_
_entity.id
_entity.type
_entity.pdbx_description
1 polymer ?
#
loop_
_entity_poly.entity_id
_entity_poly.type
_entity_poly.pdbx_seq_one_letter_code
_entity_poly.pdbx_strand_id
1 'polypeptide(L)'
;MMKELHSKGTRIEDIAAVLKRSPIHPRIVEAIKSAHALGCDLKNVSDANTFFIETILEHHGLKECFLEINTNPGFVDQQGKLRIFPHHDFTKSSHGCQHPSCLPNMCKDPKKTKIYLGYGLGDGDYVMPRKDVPVWDLICKNRSLIKAQIYEWSDGEEFKSVLLRLISRIISIDGNNTSANIGQLYSVDCKLNTMALPATTGHEAFPQALPVLH
;
A
#
# COMPACT_ATOMS: atom_id res chain seq x y z
N MET A 1 0.47 20.96 -10.68
CA MET A 1 1.08 19.83 -11.41
C MET A 1 0.38 19.48 -12.72
N MET A 2 -0.76 18.77 -12.77
CA MET A 2 -1.32 18.29 -14.06
C MET A 2 -1.64 19.40 -15.07
N LYS A 3 -2.15 20.54 -14.60
CA LYS A 3 -2.39 21.72 -15.45
C LYS A 3 -1.10 22.26 -16.08
N GLU A 4 -0.01 22.21 -15.33
CA GLU A 4 1.29 22.74 -15.73
C GLU A 4 1.97 21.81 -16.75
N LEU A 5 1.92 20.49 -16.53
CA LEU A 5 2.42 19.50 -17.49
C LEU A 5 1.73 19.66 -18.85
N HIS A 6 0.40 19.79 -18.85
CA HIS A 6 -0.36 20.03 -20.07
C HIS A 6 0.03 21.35 -20.76
N SER A 7 0.25 22.45 -20.00
CA SER A 7 0.73 23.72 -20.59
C SER A 7 2.14 23.63 -21.19
N LYS A 8 2.93 22.66 -20.76
CA LYS A 8 4.26 22.35 -21.32
C LYS A 8 4.18 21.38 -22.53
N GLY A 9 2.97 21.06 -23.00
CA GLY A 9 2.74 20.19 -24.16
C GLY A 9 2.74 18.69 -23.84
N THR A 10 2.83 18.28 -22.57
CA THR A 10 2.71 16.86 -22.19
C THR A 10 1.30 16.37 -22.48
N ARG A 11 1.20 15.34 -23.32
CA ARG A 11 -0.09 14.72 -23.64
C ARG A 11 -0.45 13.64 -22.64
N ILE A 12 -1.72 13.28 -22.60
CA ILE A 12 -2.20 12.23 -21.70
C ILE A 12 -1.58 10.86 -22.01
N GLU A 13 -1.26 10.60 -23.27
CA GLU A 13 -0.64 9.36 -23.71
C GLU A 13 0.80 9.24 -23.22
N ASP A 14 1.53 10.35 -23.11
CA ASP A 14 2.88 10.38 -22.55
C ASP A 14 2.85 9.97 -21.07
N ILE A 15 1.85 10.48 -20.35
CA ILE A 15 1.62 10.15 -18.94
C ILE A 15 1.25 8.67 -18.80
N ALA A 16 0.35 8.17 -19.65
CA ALA A 16 -0.02 6.75 -19.67
C ALA A 16 1.20 5.85 -19.97
N ALA A 17 2.06 6.23 -20.90
CA ALA A 17 3.28 5.48 -21.24
C ALA A 17 4.25 5.40 -20.05
N VAL A 18 4.40 6.48 -19.27
CA VAL A 18 5.22 6.47 -18.05
C VAL A 18 4.58 5.58 -16.97
N LEU A 19 3.27 5.67 -16.77
CA LEU A 19 2.55 4.85 -15.79
C LEU A 19 2.67 3.35 -16.09
N LYS A 20 2.59 2.96 -17.37
CA LYS A 20 2.78 1.56 -17.81
C LYS A 20 4.17 1.02 -17.49
N ARG A 21 5.18 1.88 -17.41
CA ARG A 21 6.55 1.50 -17.00
C ARG A 21 6.73 1.35 -15.48
N SER A 22 5.70 1.64 -14.68
CA SER A 22 5.77 1.48 -13.23
C SER A 22 6.08 0.02 -12.88
N PRO A 23 7.19 -0.26 -12.16
CA PRO A 23 7.62 -1.61 -11.89
C PRO A 23 6.69 -2.26 -10.86
N ILE A 24 6.05 -3.36 -11.25
CA ILE A 24 5.38 -4.29 -10.34
C ILE A 24 6.12 -5.62 -10.44
N HIS A 25 6.59 -6.14 -9.31
CA HIS A 25 7.27 -7.43 -9.28
C HIS A 25 6.32 -8.53 -9.80
N PRO A 26 6.73 -9.40 -10.76
CA PRO A 26 5.84 -10.39 -11.35
C PRO A 26 5.11 -11.28 -10.34
N ARG A 27 5.80 -11.64 -9.24
CA ARG A 27 5.19 -12.41 -8.14
C ARG A 27 4.07 -11.69 -7.39
N ILE A 28 4.09 -10.36 -7.33
CA ILE A 28 2.98 -9.58 -6.78
C ILE A 28 1.77 -9.68 -7.71
N VAL A 29 1.98 -9.60 -9.03
CA VAL A 29 0.91 -9.80 -10.03
C VAL A 29 0.30 -11.20 -9.88
N GLU A 30 1.13 -12.24 -9.79
CA GLU A 30 0.67 -13.61 -9.56
C GLU A 30 -0.10 -13.74 -8.24
N ALA A 31 0.39 -13.15 -7.15
CA ALA A 31 -0.26 -13.21 -5.85
C ALA A 31 -1.64 -12.57 -5.85
N ILE A 32 -1.81 -11.40 -6.50
CA ILE A 32 -3.10 -10.73 -6.66
C ILE A 32 -4.07 -11.62 -7.45
N LYS A 33 -3.62 -12.17 -8.58
CA LYS A 33 -4.44 -13.08 -9.40
C LYS A 33 -4.84 -14.34 -8.63
N SER A 34 -3.92 -14.94 -7.88
CA SER A 34 -4.20 -16.10 -7.03
C SER A 34 -5.19 -15.78 -5.91
N ALA A 35 -5.05 -14.64 -5.23
CA ALA A 35 -6.00 -14.21 -4.20
C ALA A 35 -7.42 -14.03 -4.78
N HIS A 36 -7.53 -13.38 -5.94
CA HIS A 36 -8.80 -13.24 -6.66
C HIS A 36 -9.40 -14.60 -7.06
N ALA A 37 -8.58 -15.51 -7.61
CA ALA A 37 -9.02 -16.86 -7.97
C ALA A 37 -9.46 -17.71 -6.76
N LEU A 38 -8.96 -17.40 -5.56
CA LEU A 38 -9.41 -18.00 -4.30
C LEU A 38 -10.70 -17.36 -3.74
N GLY A 39 -11.33 -16.45 -4.49
CA GLY A 39 -12.60 -15.81 -4.12
C GLY A 39 -12.45 -14.66 -3.13
N CYS A 40 -11.27 -14.07 -2.99
CA CYS A 40 -11.09 -12.90 -2.13
C CYS A 40 -11.64 -11.63 -2.80
N ASP A 41 -12.42 -10.85 -2.04
CA ASP A 41 -12.81 -9.49 -2.42
C ASP A 41 -11.61 -8.54 -2.29
N LEU A 42 -10.96 -8.22 -3.41
CA LEU A 42 -9.81 -7.32 -3.42
C LEU A 42 -10.25 -5.87 -3.59
N LYS A 43 -9.73 -4.98 -2.75
CA LYS A 43 -10.02 -3.54 -2.79
C LYS A 43 -8.74 -2.74 -2.88
N ASN A 44 -8.68 -1.78 -3.81
CA ASN A 44 -7.62 -0.80 -3.86
C ASN A 44 -8.03 0.45 -3.07
N VAL A 45 -7.13 0.96 -2.24
CA VAL A 45 -7.32 2.24 -1.53
C VAL A 45 -6.07 3.08 -1.71
N SER A 46 -6.14 4.14 -2.51
CA SER A 46 -4.96 4.93 -2.89
C SER A 46 -5.27 6.41 -3.01
N ASP A 47 -4.38 7.25 -2.49
CA ASP A 47 -4.46 8.72 -2.63
C ASP A 47 -3.99 9.24 -4.01
N ALA A 48 -3.83 8.33 -4.97
CA ALA A 48 -3.55 8.69 -6.36
C ALA A 48 -4.82 9.24 -7.05
N ASN A 49 -5.15 8.73 -8.25
CA ASN A 49 -6.41 9.04 -8.93
C ASN A 49 -6.84 7.87 -9.83
N THR A 50 -8.11 7.85 -10.25
CA THR A 50 -8.67 6.76 -11.07
C THR A 50 -7.87 6.55 -12.35
N PHE A 51 -7.56 7.60 -13.11
CA PHE A 51 -6.77 7.47 -14.34
C PHE A 51 -5.42 6.79 -14.10
N PHE A 52 -4.70 7.14 -13.03
CA PHE A 52 -3.40 6.53 -12.72
C PHE A 52 -3.54 5.06 -12.31
N ILE A 53 -4.45 4.78 -11.39
CA ILE A 53 -4.63 3.43 -10.84
C ILE A 53 -5.12 2.48 -11.93
N GLU A 54 -6.14 2.88 -12.69
CA GLU A 54 -6.70 2.04 -13.76
C GLU A 54 -5.70 1.80 -14.87
N THR A 55 -4.96 2.83 -15.31
CA THR A 55 -3.91 2.66 -16.34
C THR A 55 -2.86 1.62 -15.93
N ILE A 56 -2.42 1.65 -14.66
CA ILE A 56 -1.44 0.68 -14.15
C ILE A 56 -2.06 -0.71 -14.06
N LEU A 57 -3.26 -0.83 -13.47
CA LEU A 57 -3.91 -2.12 -13.27
C LEU A 57 -4.28 -2.79 -14.60
N GLU A 58 -4.79 -2.05 -15.58
CA GLU A 58 -5.11 -2.56 -16.91
C GLU A 58 -3.87 -3.07 -17.63
N HIS A 59 -2.76 -2.31 -17.57
CA HIS A 59 -1.51 -2.71 -18.19
C HIS A 59 -0.98 -4.05 -17.67
N HIS A 60 -1.13 -4.29 -16.37
CA HIS A 60 -0.70 -5.52 -15.72
C HIS A 60 -1.77 -6.63 -15.74
N GLY A 61 -2.93 -6.38 -16.35
CA GLY A 61 -4.05 -7.34 -16.40
C GLY A 61 -4.61 -7.68 -15.01
N LEU A 62 -4.69 -6.68 -14.14
CA LEU A 62 -5.14 -6.78 -12.74
C LEU A 62 -6.45 -6.06 -12.47
N LYS A 63 -6.94 -5.22 -13.40
CA LYS A 63 -8.15 -4.39 -13.22
C LYS A 63 -9.35 -5.21 -12.74
N GLU A 64 -9.63 -6.32 -13.42
CA GLU A 64 -10.75 -7.23 -13.10
C GLU A 64 -10.58 -8.00 -11.79
N CYS A 65 -9.38 -8.02 -11.20
CA CYS A 65 -9.16 -8.69 -9.92
C CYS A 65 -9.74 -7.89 -8.74
N PHE A 66 -9.95 -6.57 -8.91
CA PHE A 66 -10.40 -5.67 -7.84
C PHE A 66 -11.90 -5.45 -7.90
N LEU A 67 -12.59 -5.77 -6.81
CA LEU A 67 -14.00 -5.47 -6.61
C LEU A 67 -14.25 -3.96 -6.52
N GLU A 68 -13.36 -3.24 -5.83
CA GLU A 68 -13.48 -1.79 -5.60
C GLU A 68 -12.14 -1.09 -5.79
N ILE A 69 -12.18 0.11 -6.38
CA ILE A 69 -11.06 1.04 -6.43
C ILE A 69 -11.49 2.34 -5.76
N ASN A 70 -11.04 2.54 -4.53
CA ASN A 70 -11.25 3.73 -3.76
C ASN A 70 -10.06 4.67 -3.97
N THR A 71 -10.25 5.75 -4.72
CA THR A 71 -9.23 6.75 -5.00
C THR A 71 -9.87 8.10 -5.33
N ASN A 72 -9.06 9.14 -5.52
CA ASN A 72 -9.53 10.45 -5.97
C ASN A 72 -10.08 10.34 -7.41
N PRO A 73 -11.33 10.74 -7.69
CA PRO A 73 -11.87 10.70 -9.05
C PRO A 73 -11.04 11.54 -10.02
N GLY A 74 -10.77 11.00 -11.20
CA GLY A 74 -10.10 11.74 -12.27
C GLY A 74 -10.54 11.31 -13.67
N PHE A 75 -10.58 12.28 -14.59
CA PHE A 75 -10.94 12.04 -15.98
C PHE A 75 -10.20 12.99 -16.92
N VAL A 76 -10.08 12.59 -18.17
CA VAL A 76 -9.49 13.42 -19.23
C VAL A 76 -10.61 14.26 -19.86
N ASP A 77 -10.49 15.58 -19.80
CA ASP A 77 -11.49 16.47 -20.39
C ASP A 77 -11.35 16.57 -21.93
N GLN A 78 -12.27 17.29 -22.56
CA GLN A 78 -12.29 17.49 -24.02
C GLN A 78 -11.04 18.18 -24.58
N GLN A 79 -10.24 18.84 -23.73
CA GLN A 79 -8.99 19.50 -24.09
C GLN A 79 -7.78 18.57 -23.92
N GLY A 80 -8.00 17.29 -23.59
CA GLY A 80 -6.92 16.32 -23.35
C GLY A 80 -6.25 16.50 -21.99
N LYS A 81 -6.88 17.20 -21.05
CA LYS A 81 -6.30 17.53 -19.75
C LYS A 81 -6.87 16.63 -18.65
N LEU A 82 -5.99 16.05 -17.86
CA LEU A 82 -6.39 15.29 -16.68
C LEU A 82 -6.93 16.22 -15.59
N ARG A 83 -8.21 16.04 -15.26
CA ARG A 83 -8.91 16.66 -14.13
C ARG A 83 -8.96 15.66 -12.99
N ILE A 84 -8.64 16.11 -11.78
CA ILE A 84 -8.65 15.29 -10.56
C ILE A 84 -9.47 16.04 -9.52
N PHE A 85 -10.32 15.31 -8.81
CA PHE A 85 -11.21 15.79 -7.76
C PHE A 85 -10.93 15.02 -6.48
N PRO A 86 -11.11 15.64 -5.31
CA PRO A 86 -10.89 14.91 -4.07
C PRO A 86 -11.99 13.88 -3.83
N HIS A 87 -11.62 12.75 -3.22
CA HIS A 87 -12.58 11.71 -2.84
C HIS A 87 -13.60 12.22 -1.81
N HIS A 88 -13.14 13.02 -0.84
CA HIS A 88 -13.98 13.78 0.06
C HIS A 88 -13.98 15.26 -0.34
N ASP A 89 -15.15 15.87 -0.46
CA ASP A 89 -15.26 17.31 -0.71
C ASP A 89 -14.94 18.12 0.57
N PHE A 90 -13.65 18.25 0.85
CA PHE A 90 -13.13 18.97 2.01
C PHE A 90 -13.29 20.49 1.91
N THR A 91 -13.78 21.01 0.78
CA THR A 91 -14.06 22.45 0.61
C THR A 91 -15.38 22.85 1.28
N LYS A 92 -16.30 21.89 1.46
CA LYS A 92 -17.59 22.11 2.13
C LYS A 92 -17.55 21.72 3.61
N SER A 93 -16.94 20.59 3.93
CA SER A 93 -16.86 20.08 5.30
C SER A 93 -15.71 19.10 5.45
N SER A 94 -15.13 18.99 6.64
CA SER A 94 -14.20 17.89 6.93
C SER A 94 -14.93 16.54 6.86
N HIS A 95 -14.21 15.47 6.54
CA HIS A 95 -14.77 14.13 6.49
C HIS A 95 -14.92 13.48 7.88
N GLY A 96 -14.73 14.25 8.96
CA GLY A 96 -14.98 13.82 10.34
C GLY A 96 -13.92 12.89 10.97
N CYS A 97 -12.86 12.51 10.26
CA CYS A 97 -11.77 11.75 10.86
C CYS A 97 -10.93 12.63 11.80
N GLN A 98 -10.67 12.13 13.00
CA GLN A 98 -9.84 12.82 13.99
C GLN A 98 -8.37 12.40 13.94
N HIS A 99 -8.00 11.48 13.04
CA HIS A 99 -6.63 11.00 12.96
C HIS A 99 -5.71 12.10 12.40
N PRO A 100 -4.65 12.50 13.13
CA PRO A 100 -3.86 13.70 12.80
C PRO A 100 -3.09 13.58 11.48
N SER A 101 -2.80 12.36 11.01
CA SER A 101 -2.16 12.12 9.71
C SER A 101 -3.14 11.84 8.57
N CYS A 102 -4.46 11.99 8.79
CA CYS A 102 -5.44 11.73 7.75
C CYS A 102 -5.48 12.90 6.75
N LEU A 103 -5.33 12.58 5.46
CA LEU A 103 -5.36 13.61 4.42
C LEU A 103 -6.81 14.10 4.21
N PRO A 104 -7.03 15.42 4.02
CA PRO A 104 -8.38 15.97 3.87
C PRO A 104 -9.15 15.41 2.67
N ASN A 105 -8.44 15.12 1.59
CA ASN A 105 -9.02 14.72 0.32
C ASN A 105 -9.43 13.25 0.24
N MET A 106 -8.81 12.37 1.03
CA MET A 106 -9.16 10.96 1.03
C MET A 106 -8.80 10.30 2.37
N CYS A 107 -9.82 9.81 3.08
CA CYS A 107 -9.64 9.02 4.28
C CYS A 107 -9.45 7.55 3.90
N LYS A 108 -8.36 6.95 4.37
CA LYS A 108 -8.10 5.51 4.22
C LYS A 108 -8.70 4.80 5.42
N ASP A 109 -10.02 4.83 5.56
CA ASP A 109 -10.73 4.10 6.62
C ASP A 109 -10.86 2.62 6.19
N PRO A 110 -10.16 1.68 6.84
CA PRO A 110 -10.11 0.29 6.41
C PRO A 110 -11.24 -0.57 6.98
N LYS A 111 -12.31 0.06 7.52
CA LYS A 111 -13.47 -0.65 8.09
C LYS A 111 -13.88 -1.84 7.21
N LYS A 112 -13.80 -3.04 7.80
CA LYS A 112 -14.10 -4.37 7.22
C LYS A 112 -13.02 -4.99 6.33
N THR A 113 -11.75 -4.69 6.55
CA THR A 113 -10.64 -5.36 5.85
C THR A 113 -10.04 -6.49 6.70
N LYS A 114 -10.04 -7.74 6.21
CA LYS A 114 -9.37 -8.87 6.90
C LYS A 114 -7.85 -8.77 6.82
N ILE A 115 -7.29 -8.56 5.61
CA ILE A 115 -5.85 -8.44 5.38
C ILE A 115 -5.55 -7.08 4.76
N TYR A 116 -4.79 -6.24 5.47
CA TYR A 116 -4.33 -4.96 4.96
C TYR A 116 -2.91 -5.06 4.38
N LEU A 117 -2.76 -4.64 3.12
CA LEU A 117 -1.50 -4.61 2.38
C LEU A 117 -1.14 -3.16 2.07
N GLY A 118 -0.07 -2.63 2.64
CA GLY A 118 0.35 -1.27 2.29
C GLY A 118 1.35 -0.63 3.23
N TYR A 119 1.70 0.61 2.89
CA TYR A 119 2.63 1.46 3.63
C TYR A 119 1.96 2.31 4.72
N GLY A 120 0.67 2.11 4.98
CA GLY A 120 -0.08 2.79 6.03
C GLY A 120 -0.37 1.87 7.22
N LEU A 121 -0.86 2.44 8.31
CA LEU A 121 -1.47 1.67 9.40
C LEU A 121 -2.94 1.44 9.04
N GLY A 122 -3.31 0.18 8.82
CA GLY A 122 -4.69 -0.24 8.61
C GLY A 122 -5.27 -0.86 9.89
N ASP A 123 -6.58 -0.72 10.08
CA ASP A 123 -7.40 -1.41 11.07
C ASP A 123 -8.00 -2.66 10.40
N GLY A 124 -7.32 -3.79 10.58
CA GLY A 124 -7.72 -5.11 10.09
C GLY A 124 -7.17 -6.21 10.99
N ASP A 125 -7.66 -7.44 10.83
CA ASP A 125 -7.21 -8.57 11.65
C ASP A 125 -5.72 -8.89 11.40
N TYR A 126 -5.27 -8.64 10.16
CA TYR A 126 -3.92 -8.91 9.69
C TYR A 126 -3.36 -7.72 8.92
N VAL A 127 -2.08 -7.41 9.14
CA VAL A 127 -1.31 -6.42 8.38
C VAL A 127 -0.07 -7.09 7.79
N MET A 128 0.24 -6.80 6.52
CA MET A 128 1.45 -7.31 5.85
C MET A 128 2.40 -6.18 5.43
N PRO A 129 3.15 -5.59 6.37
CA PRO A 129 4.07 -4.51 6.05
C PRO A 129 5.28 -5.03 5.27
N ARG A 130 5.73 -4.25 4.29
CA ARG A 130 7.03 -4.49 3.68
C ARG A 130 8.13 -4.13 4.69
N LYS A 131 9.21 -4.91 4.76
CA LYS A 131 10.42 -4.58 5.52
C LYS A 131 11.15 -3.38 4.89
N ASP A 132 11.99 -2.73 5.70
CA ASP A 132 12.96 -1.71 5.27
C ASP A 132 12.32 -0.46 4.61
N VAL A 133 11.09 -0.16 5.00
CA VAL A 133 10.37 1.06 4.61
C VAL A 133 9.84 1.77 5.86
N PRO A 134 9.58 3.10 5.83
CA PRO A 134 9.31 3.87 7.04
C PRO A 134 8.17 3.35 7.91
N VAL A 135 7.14 2.71 7.33
CA VAL A 135 6.04 2.12 8.10
C VAL A 135 6.50 0.94 8.97
N TRP A 136 7.47 0.16 8.52
CA TRP A 136 8.00 -0.98 9.27
C TRP A 136 8.67 -0.52 10.55
N ASP A 137 9.49 0.54 10.48
CA ASP A 137 10.15 1.12 11.65
C ASP A 137 9.13 1.61 12.69
N LEU A 138 8.03 2.24 12.22
CA LEU A 138 6.96 2.70 13.10
C LEU A 138 6.22 1.54 13.77
N ILE A 139 5.96 0.47 13.02
CA ILE A 139 5.34 -0.76 13.51
C ILE A 139 6.24 -1.41 14.56
N CYS A 140 7.54 -1.54 14.30
CA CYS A 140 8.50 -2.10 15.24
C CYS A 140 8.58 -1.28 16.53
N LYS A 141 8.61 0.05 16.45
CA LYS A 141 8.67 0.95 17.62
C LYS A 141 7.41 0.88 18.49
N ASN A 142 6.25 0.64 17.90
CA ASN A 142 4.95 0.72 18.58
C ASN A 142 4.18 -0.60 18.53
N ARG A 143 4.88 -1.74 18.47
CA ARG A 143 4.27 -3.05 18.21
C ARG A 143 3.15 -3.40 19.21
N SER A 144 3.30 -3.03 20.47
CA SER A 144 2.30 -3.26 21.53
C SER A 144 1.00 -2.46 21.33
N LEU A 145 1.03 -1.38 20.53
CA LEU A 145 -0.15 -0.57 20.22
C LEU A 145 -0.93 -1.12 19.01
N ILE A 146 -0.37 -2.08 18.29
CA ILE A 146 -0.98 -2.68 17.10
C ILE A 146 -1.73 -3.94 17.52
N LYS A 147 -3.05 -3.92 17.35
CA LYS A 147 -3.93 -5.06 17.65
C LYS A 147 -3.89 -6.14 16.57
N ALA A 148 -3.59 -5.77 15.33
CA ALA A 148 -3.53 -6.66 14.18
C ALA A 148 -2.36 -7.65 14.28
N GLN A 149 -2.52 -8.86 13.75
CA GLN A 149 -1.40 -9.77 13.57
C GLN A 149 -0.51 -9.29 12.40
N ILE A 150 0.80 -9.27 12.61
CA ILE A 150 1.77 -8.71 11.68
C ILE A 150 2.46 -9.84 10.92
N TYR A 151 2.48 -9.73 9.58
CA TYR A 151 3.09 -10.70 8.66
C TYR A 151 3.97 -9.98 7.64
N GLU A 152 5.24 -9.77 7.97
CA GLU A 152 6.18 -9.01 7.15
C GLU A 152 6.69 -9.74 5.89
N TRP A 153 7.19 -8.98 4.92
CA TRP A 153 7.81 -9.48 3.69
C TRP A 153 8.87 -8.50 3.15
N SER A 154 9.92 -8.99 2.48
CA SER A 154 11.00 -8.16 1.90
C SER A 154 10.88 -7.99 0.38
N ASP A 155 10.45 -9.04 -0.32
CA ASP A 155 10.41 -9.10 -1.78
C ASP A 155 9.11 -9.72 -2.31
N GLY A 156 9.00 -9.85 -3.64
CA GLY A 156 7.78 -10.37 -4.26
C GLY A 156 7.54 -11.87 -4.03
N GLU A 157 8.58 -12.67 -3.79
CA GLU A 157 8.42 -14.11 -3.47
C GLU A 157 7.88 -14.27 -2.05
N GLU A 158 8.47 -13.57 -1.08
CA GLU A 158 7.96 -13.53 0.29
C GLU A 158 6.53 -12.99 0.33
N PHE A 159 6.24 -11.90 -0.39
CA PHE A 159 4.89 -11.34 -0.48
C PHE A 159 3.87 -12.38 -0.91
N LYS A 160 4.14 -13.09 -2.01
CA LYS A 160 3.24 -14.11 -2.55
C LYS A 160 3.05 -15.25 -1.55
N SER A 161 4.15 -15.79 -1.01
CA SER A 161 4.11 -16.91 -0.07
C SER A 161 3.33 -16.58 1.20
N VAL A 162 3.62 -15.42 1.80
CA VAL A 162 2.96 -14.97 3.03
C VAL A 162 1.47 -14.71 2.79
N LEU A 163 1.11 -14.04 1.70
CA LEU A 163 -0.29 -13.72 1.39
C LEU A 163 -1.12 -14.99 1.19
N LEU A 164 -0.64 -15.93 0.36
CA LEU A 164 -1.38 -17.15 0.06
C LEU A 164 -1.51 -18.05 1.29
N ARG A 165 -0.45 -18.19 2.08
CA ARG A 165 -0.50 -18.94 3.35
C ARG A 165 -1.54 -18.33 4.31
N LEU A 166 -1.60 -17.00 4.38
CA LEU A 166 -2.54 -16.30 5.24
C LEU A 166 -3.98 -16.47 4.76
N ILE A 167 -4.23 -16.35 3.45
CA ILE A 167 -5.54 -16.62 2.85
C ILE A 167 -5.99 -18.05 3.14
N SER A 168 -5.14 -19.05 2.88
CA SER A 168 -5.47 -20.46 3.15
C SER A 168 -5.77 -20.70 4.63
N ARG A 169 -5.01 -20.06 5.54
CA ARG A 169 -5.26 -20.14 6.98
C ARG A 169 -6.63 -19.55 7.34
N ILE A 170 -6.98 -18.38 6.83
CA ILE A 170 -8.26 -17.73 7.10
C ILE A 170 -9.42 -18.59 6.56
N ILE A 171 -9.31 -19.08 5.33
CA ILE A 171 -10.31 -19.98 4.73
C ILE A 171 -10.48 -21.24 5.59
N SER A 172 -9.39 -21.84 6.06
CA SER A 172 -9.46 -23.02 6.93
C SER A 172 -10.09 -22.73 8.28
N ILE A 173 -9.83 -21.56 8.87
CA ILE A 173 -10.43 -21.16 10.16
C ILE A 173 -11.93 -20.88 9.96
N ASP A 174 -12.30 -20.15 8.93
CA ASP A 174 -13.71 -19.86 8.62
C ASP A 174 -14.49 -21.16 8.31
N GLY A 175 -13.86 -22.11 7.63
CA GLY A 175 -14.41 -23.46 7.40
C GLY A 175 -14.51 -24.31 8.67
N ASN A 176 -13.47 -24.32 9.51
CA ASN A 176 -13.44 -25.07 10.78
C ASN A 176 -14.22 -24.38 11.91
N ASN A 177 -14.62 -23.11 11.81
CA ASN A 177 -15.58 -22.54 12.76
C ASN A 177 -17.00 -23.13 12.57
N THR A 178 -17.20 -23.89 11.49
CA THR A 178 -18.32 -24.84 11.31
C THR A 178 -18.00 -26.26 11.83
N SER A 179 -16.74 -26.56 12.16
CA SER A 179 -16.27 -27.84 12.73
C SER A 179 -14.95 -27.69 13.53
N ALA A 180 -15.07 -27.26 14.80
CA ALA A 180 -14.12 -27.33 15.92
C ALA A 180 -12.58 -27.12 15.73
N ASN A 181 -12.06 -26.16 16.52
CA ASN A 181 -10.76 -26.10 17.23
C ASN A 181 -9.54 -26.91 16.73
N ILE A 182 -8.41 -26.21 16.52
CA ILE A 182 -6.99 -26.54 16.84
C ILE A 182 -6.20 -25.30 16.32
N GLY A 183 -5.23 -24.67 16.96
CA GLY A 183 -4.31 -24.99 18.05
C GLY A 183 -2.96 -24.36 17.68
N GLN A 184 -2.47 -23.45 18.54
CA GLN A 184 -1.11 -22.89 18.62
C GLN A 184 -0.47 -22.21 17.38
N LEU A 185 -0.30 -20.88 17.49
CA LEU A 185 0.51 -20.04 16.62
C LEU A 185 1.98 -20.05 17.05
N TYR A 186 2.87 -20.30 16.08
CA TYR A 186 4.27 -19.90 16.17
C TYR A 186 4.36 -18.38 16.02
N SER A 187 4.65 -17.69 17.12
CA SER A 187 5.16 -16.32 17.11
C SER A 187 6.57 -16.35 16.55
N VAL A 188 6.80 -15.70 15.41
CA VAL A 188 8.17 -15.48 14.90
C VAL A 188 8.67 -14.20 15.55
N ASP A 189 9.64 -14.34 16.44
CA ASP A 189 10.37 -13.24 17.04
C ASP A 189 11.01 -12.40 15.92
N CYS A 190 10.63 -11.13 15.87
CA CYS A 190 11.36 -10.13 15.11
C CYS A 190 12.75 -10.03 15.77
N LYS A 191 13.75 -10.73 15.21
CA LYS A 191 15.13 -10.70 15.70
C LYS A 191 15.66 -9.28 15.58
N LEU A 192 15.61 -8.54 16.68
CA LEU A 192 16.36 -7.30 16.84
C LEU A 192 17.83 -7.71 17.05
N ASN A 193 18.58 -7.86 15.96
CA ASN A 193 20.04 -7.93 16.05
C ASN A 193 20.54 -6.54 16.42
N THR A 194 20.66 -6.27 17.71
CA THR A 194 21.51 -5.19 18.22
C THR A 194 22.95 -5.56 17.93
N MET A 195 23.47 -5.18 16.76
CA MET A 195 24.90 -5.16 16.53
C MET A 195 25.48 -3.98 17.32
N ALA A 196 26.10 -4.27 18.46
CA ALA A 196 27.02 -3.34 19.09
C ALA A 196 28.20 -3.12 18.14
N LEU A 197 28.41 -1.86 17.74
CA LEU A 197 29.57 -1.43 16.96
C LEU A 197 30.84 -1.59 17.81
N PRO A 198 31.94 -2.15 17.27
CA PRO A 198 33.25 -1.94 17.86
C PRO A 198 33.69 -0.49 17.61
N ALA A 199 34.23 0.15 18.64
CA ALA A 199 34.84 1.47 18.55
C ALA A 199 36.14 1.42 17.72
N THR A 200 36.52 2.59 17.17
CA THR A 200 37.80 2.96 16.52
C THR A 200 37.99 2.43 15.09
N THR A 201 38.44 3.17 14.07
CA THR A 201 39.02 4.52 13.86
C THR A 201 39.05 4.75 12.35
N GLY A 202 38.87 5.98 11.85
CA GLY A 202 39.25 6.33 10.47
C GLY A 202 38.28 7.29 9.79
N HIS A 203 38.75 8.51 9.56
CA HIS A 203 38.10 9.59 8.84
C HIS A 203 37.87 9.26 7.35
N GLU A 204 36.70 9.60 6.81
CA GLU A 204 36.59 10.21 5.49
C GLU A 204 35.27 11.00 5.41
N ALA A 205 35.41 12.31 5.21
CA ALA A 205 34.31 13.27 5.20
C ALA A 205 33.64 13.29 3.82
N PHE A 206 32.31 13.14 3.78
CA PHE A 206 31.51 13.47 2.61
C PHE A 206 31.14 14.98 2.62
N PRO A 207 31.07 15.64 1.45
CA PRO A 207 30.99 17.09 1.35
C PRO A 207 29.66 17.65 1.85
N GLN A 208 29.75 18.80 2.53
CA GLN A 208 28.64 19.61 3.03
C GLN A 208 27.71 20.05 1.89
N ALA A 209 26.40 19.84 2.08
CA ALA A 209 25.37 20.40 1.22
C ALA A 209 25.28 21.93 1.43
N LEU A 210 25.19 22.67 0.32
CA LEU A 210 25.07 24.14 0.31
C LEU A 210 23.69 24.60 0.83
N PRO A 211 23.62 25.71 1.61
CA PRO A 211 22.37 26.23 2.12
C PRO A 211 21.55 26.96 1.04
N VAL A 212 20.24 26.74 1.06
CA VAL A 212 19.26 27.49 0.26
C VAL A 212 18.89 28.77 1.03
N LEU A 213 19.10 29.94 0.43
CA LEU A 213 18.61 31.21 0.95
C LEU A 213 17.08 31.28 0.79
N HIS A 214 16.41 31.72 1.86
CA HIS A 214 14.99 32.09 1.88
C HIS A 214 14.71 33.37 1.10
#